data_AF-A0A6C0JAA1-F1
#
_entry.id   AF-A0A6C0JAA1-F1
#
_cell.length_a   1.000
_cell.length_b   1.000
_cell.length_c   1.000
_cell.angle_alpha   90.00
_cell.angle_beta   90.00
_cell.angle_gamma   90.00
#
_symmetry.space_group_name_H-M   'P 1'
#
loop_
_entity.id
_entity.type
_entity.pdbx_description
1 polymer ?
#
loop_
_entity_poly.entity_id
_entity_poly.type
_entity_poly.pdbx_seq_one_letter_code
_entity_poly.pdbx_strand_id
1 'polypeptide(L)'
;MTKVPQRYVPKKLSKKDKKKQQKELKKSRKAYKKGKYYTRKKVKSFKSKVSPHILKARKMYKIDKIRPTRKLAKASKCKLKGLKKMFQKGQGAYFSSGSRPNQTGHSWGYARMASAITGGKASAVDFKIIKENCKKNSRAYKLAKKARKTYKKGMKRVKQVKIGGKWTKKYKKKINCKNPKGFSQKQHCNYGRVTRKAKATFNKKNNVSGEVLFEEVKKGVKVTYDFKGLKNGSHGFHVHEKGNFNGDCNKAGSHFNPSGHKHSGRKSRKRHIGDLGNVITKNRVTRGSFIDKKISLKGKNNIIGRSIIVHDLKDDLGKGKNKESLKTGNAGARLNCAKILKSK
;
A
#
# COMPACT_ATOMS: atom_id res chain seq x y z
N MET A 1 3.75 4.79 1.25
CA MET A 1 3.37 6.21 1.09
C MET A 1 4.39 7.08 1.82
N THR A 2 4.91 8.14 1.21
CA THR A 2 5.93 9.00 1.84
C THR A 2 5.25 10.08 2.69
N LYS A 3 5.70 10.30 3.92
CA LYS A 3 5.25 11.42 4.77
C LYS A 3 6.16 12.65 4.55
N VAL A 4 5.56 13.84 4.55
CA VAL A 4 6.29 15.12 4.57
C VAL A 4 5.60 16.10 5.52
N PRO A 5 6.32 17.12 6.04
CA PRO A 5 5.70 18.17 6.84
C PRO A 5 4.51 18.84 6.13
N GLN A 6 3.42 19.10 6.86
CA GLN A 6 2.21 19.77 6.36
C GLN A 6 2.54 21.11 5.68
N ARG A 7 3.53 21.85 6.19
CA ARG A 7 3.99 23.11 5.59
C ARG A 7 4.56 22.98 4.17
N TYR A 8 4.96 21.77 3.74
CA TYR A 8 5.41 21.54 2.35
C TYR A 8 4.23 21.34 1.39
N VAL A 9 3.05 21.00 1.91
CA VAL A 9 1.78 20.93 1.18
C VAL A 9 0.69 21.64 2.01
N PRO A 10 0.70 22.99 2.03
CA PRO A 10 -0.25 23.78 2.82
C PRO A 10 -1.72 23.47 2.49
N LYS A 11 -2.60 23.58 3.49
CA LYS A 11 -4.04 23.36 3.29
C LYS A 11 -4.67 24.37 2.32
N LYS A 12 -4.18 25.61 2.33
CA LYS A 12 -4.61 26.73 1.47
C LYS A 12 -4.31 26.59 -0.03
N LEU A 13 -3.60 25.55 -0.45
CA LEU A 13 -3.39 25.32 -1.89
C LEU A 13 -4.68 24.85 -2.55
N SER A 14 -4.94 25.32 -3.77
CA SER A 14 -6.02 24.77 -4.59
C SER A 14 -5.86 23.27 -4.80
N LYS A 15 -6.96 22.53 -5.04
CA LYS A 15 -6.90 21.07 -5.27
C LYS A 15 -5.91 20.71 -6.41
N LYS A 16 -5.86 21.53 -7.47
CA LYS A 16 -4.93 21.38 -8.62
C LYS A 16 -3.47 21.60 -8.20
N ASP A 17 -3.19 22.71 -7.52
CA ASP A 17 -1.83 23.04 -7.09
C ASP A 17 -1.31 22.13 -5.98
N LYS A 18 -2.19 21.61 -5.12
CA LYS A 18 -1.85 20.59 -4.13
C LYS A 18 -1.31 19.32 -4.81
N LYS A 19 -1.98 18.84 -5.86
CA LYS A 19 -1.51 17.69 -6.66
C LYS A 19 -0.18 17.99 -7.35
N LYS A 20 -0.05 19.18 -7.94
CA LYS A 20 1.20 19.65 -8.57
C LYS A 20 2.37 19.67 -7.58
N GLN A 21 2.18 20.31 -6.42
CA GLN A 21 3.19 20.39 -5.36
C GLN A 21 3.63 19.00 -4.86
N GLN A 22 2.69 18.07 -4.68
CA GLN A 22 3.02 16.69 -4.29
C GLN A 22 3.84 15.95 -5.36
N LYS A 23 3.50 16.13 -6.64
CA LYS A 23 4.26 15.54 -7.76
C LYS A 23 5.68 16.11 -7.83
N GLU A 24 5.82 17.43 -7.71
CA GLU A 24 7.10 18.12 -7.74
C GLU A 24 8.01 17.73 -6.56
N LEU A 25 7.46 17.60 -5.34
CA LEU A 25 8.19 17.09 -4.17
C LEU A 25 8.72 15.66 -4.38
N LYS A 26 7.93 14.77 -4.96
CA LYS A 26 8.38 13.41 -5.27
C LYS A 26 9.46 13.41 -6.35
N LYS A 27 9.29 14.23 -7.39
CA LYS A 27 10.25 14.35 -8.49
C LYS A 27 11.60 14.84 -7.99
N SER A 28 11.65 15.92 -7.19
CA SER A 28 12.92 16.44 -6.68
C SER A 28 13.64 15.45 -5.78
N ARG A 29 12.92 14.75 -4.89
CA ARG A 29 13.51 13.76 -3.99
C ARG A 29 14.04 12.53 -4.74
N LYS A 30 13.36 12.08 -5.79
CA LYS A 30 13.83 10.98 -6.64
C LYS A 30 15.04 11.40 -7.47
N ALA A 31 15.07 12.63 -7.99
CA ALA A 31 16.21 13.17 -8.72
C ALA A 31 17.44 13.28 -7.81
N TYR A 32 17.28 13.79 -6.58
CA TYR A 32 18.37 13.93 -5.62
C TYR A 32 19.05 12.60 -5.27
N LYS A 33 18.29 11.51 -5.15
CA LYS A 33 18.85 10.15 -4.94
C LYS A 33 19.71 9.66 -6.10
N LYS A 34 19.60 10.28 -7.27
CA LYS A 34 20.39 10.00 -8.48
C LYS A 34 21.48 11.05 -8.73
N GLY A 35 21.82 11.87 -7.72
CA GLY A 35 22.74 13.00 -7.87
C GLY A 35 22.20 14.18 -8.69
N LYS A 36 20.93 14.16 -9.13
CA LYS A 36 20.35 15.23 -9.96
C LYS A 36 19.61 16.28 -9.12
N TYR A 37 20.01 17.55 -9.25
CA TYR A 37 19.43 18.67 -8.52
C TYR A 37 18.29 19.33 -9.30
N TYR A 38 17.04 19.08 -8.88
CA TYR A 38 15.85 19.59 -9.58
C TYR A 38 15.12 20.68 -8.77
N THR A 39 15.02 21.88 -9.35
CA THR A 39 14.22 22.98 -8.82
C THR A 39 12.74 22.79 -9.18
N ARG A 40 11.86 22.88 -8.19
CA ARG A 40 10.42 22.58 -8.35
C ARG A 40 9.67 23.72 -9.03
N LYS A 41 8.71 23.37 -9.90
CA LYS A 41 7.85 24.36 -10.57
C LYS A 41 6.99 25.14 -9.56
N LYS A 42 6.77 26.44 -9.83
CA LYS A 42 5.90 27.29 -9.01
C LYS A 42 4.42 26.86 -9.11
N VAL A 43 3.67 27.10 -8.05
CA VAL A 43 2.21 26.94 -7.93
C VAL A 43 1.57 28.31 -7.75
N LYS A 44 0.47 28.60 -8.47
CA LYS A 44 -0.11 29.95 -8.51
C LYS A 44 -0.81 30.32 -7.20
N SER A 45 -1.51 29.36 -6.57
CA SER A 45 -2.26 29.56 -5.32
C SER A 45 -1.40 29.77 -4.06
N PHE A 46 -0.08 29.96 -4.17
CA PHE A 46 0.79 30.20 -3.03
C PHE A 46 1.64 31.46 -3.18
N LYS A 47 1.37 32.46 -2.35
CA LYS A 47 2.24 33.64 -2.22
C LYS A 47 3.37 33.34 -1.22
N SER A 48 4.62 33.45 -1.68
CA SER A 48 5.82 33.30 -0.84
C SER A 48 6.10 34.61 -0.08
N LYS A 49 6.46 34.51 1.19
CA LYS A 49 6.95 35.64 2.01
C LYS A 49 8.45 35.45 2.31
N VAL A 50 9.16 36.56 2.48
CA VAL A 50 10.57 36.56 2.91
C VAL A 50 10.68 35.87 4.27
N SER A 51 11.78 35.15 4.51
CA SER A 51 12.00 34.49 5.80
C SER A 51 12.20 35.54 6.90
N PRO A 52 11.51 35.43 8.06
CA PRO A 52 11.75 36.32 9.19
C PRO A 52 13.22 36.31 9.66
N HIS A 53 13.92 35.18 9.49
CA HIS A 53 15.34 35.10 9.81
C HIS A 53 16.23 35.93 8.89
N ILE A 54 15.84 36.08 7.62
CA ILE A 54 16.55 36.98 6.69
C ILE A 54 16.34 38.43 7.12
N LEU A 55 15.10 38.83 7.42
CA LEU A 55 14.80 40.18 7.92
C LEU A 55 15.56 40.49 9.21
N LYS A 56 15.56 39.55 10.16
CA LYS A 56 16.32 39.65 11.41
C LYS A 56 17.84 39.76 11.15
N ALA A 57 18.38 39.00 10.20
CA ALA A 57 19.79 39.05 9.86
C ALA A 57 20.18 40.39 9.22
N ARG A 58 19.31 40.95 8.36
CA ARG A 58 19.50 42.28 7.77
C ARG A 58 19.67 43.35 8.84
N LYS A 59 18.71 43.41 9.77
CA LYS A 59 18.75 44.36 10.90
C LYS A 59 19.95 44.09 11.83
N MET A 60 20.24 42.83 12.12
CA MET A 60 21.30 42.45 13.07
C MET A 60 22.71 42.74 12.57
N TYR A 61 22.97 42.58 11.28
CA TYR A 61 24.30 42.73 10.68
C TYR A 61 24.44 43.95 9.78
N LYS A 62 23.37 44.76 9.64
CA LYS A 62 23.33 45.93 8.75
C LYS A 62 23.72 45.58 7.30
N ILE A 63 23.16 44.50 6.76
CA ILE A 63 23.43 43.98 5.40
C ILE A 63 22.13 43.57 4.72
N ASP A 64 21.78 44.18 3.58
CA ASP A 64 20.50 43.89 2.88
C ASP A 64 20.47 42.53 2.20
N LYS A 65 21.56 42.15 1.53
CA LYS A 65 21.66 40.89 0.77
C LYS A 65 22.38 39.85 1.62
N ILE A 66 21.62 39.10 2.42
CA ILE A 66 22.16 38.01 3.27
C ILE A 66 22.58 36.80 2.40
N ARG A 67 23.85 36.80 2.01
CA ARG A 67 24.52 35.76 1.22
C ARG A 67 25.86 35.37 1.88
N PRO A 68 26.44 34.19 1.60
CA PRO A 68 27.75 33.81 2.14
C PRO A 68 28.86 34.61 1.46
N THR A 69 29.03 35.88 1.86
CA THR A 69 30.02 36.82 1.34
C THR A 69 31.05 37.18 2.42
N ARG A 70 32.21 37.73 2.02
CA ARG A 70 33.22 38.25 2.97
C ARG A 70 32.64 39.33 3.89
N LYS A 71 31.77 40.21 3.38
CA LYS A 71 31.05 41.23 4.17
C LYS A 71 30.26 40.62 5.33
N LEU A 72 29.45 39.59 5.05
CA LEU A 72 28.68 38.90 6.10
C LEU A 72 29.58 38.12 7.07
N ALA A 73 30.67 37.51 6.56
CA ALA A 73 31.65 36.81 7.40
C ALA A 73 32.29 37.75 8.44
N LYS A 74 32.73 38.94 8.02
CA LYS A 74 33.28 39.98 8.90
C LYS A 74 32.24 40.44 9.93
N ALA A 75 31.03 40.82 9.48
CA ALA A 75 29.97 41.32 10.37
C ALA A 75 29.48 40.27 11.38
N SER A 76 29.37 39.00 10.98
CA SER A 76 28.95 37.91 11.86
C SER A 76 30.08 37.34 12.72
N LYS A 77 31.33 37.73 12.46
CA LYS A 77 32.55 37.13 13.04
C LYS A 77 32.61 35.60 12.85
N CYS A 78 32.14 35.15 11.68
CA CYS A 78 32.15 33.75 11.26
C CYS A 78 32.97 33.58 9.97
N LYS A 79 33.81 32.55 9.88
CA LYS A 79 34.57 32.18 8.68
C LYS A 79 33.62 31.92 7.51
N LEU A 80 34.03 32.36 6.32
CA LEU A 80 33.25 32.18 5.07
C LEU A 80 32.92 30.70 4.80
N LYS A 81 33.85 29.80 5.08
CA LYS A 81 33.67 28.33 4.98
C LYS A 81 32.48 27.85 5.81
N GLY A 82 32.31 28.36 7.05
CA GLY A 82 31.18 28.03 7.91
C GLY A 82 29.85 28.51 7.33
N LEU A 83 29.78 29.75 6.83
CA LEU A 83 28.59 30.30 6.20
C LEU A 83 28.18 29.49 4.96
N LYS A 84 29.16 29.14 4.10
CA LYS A 84 28.95 28.27 2.94
C LYS A 84 28.41 26.89 3.34
N LYS A 85 28.98 26.24 4.37
CA LYS A 85 28.48 24.95 4.90
C LYS A 85 27.02 25.03 5.37
N MET A 86 26.65 26.06 6.13
CA MET A 86 25.27 26.26 6.59
C MET A 86 24.29 26.47 5.42
N PHE A 87 24.71 27.25 4.42
CA PHE A 87 23.96 27.48 3.20
C PHE A 87 23.76 26.17 2.40
N GLN A 88 24.83 25.40 2.17
CA GLN A 88 24.80 24.13 1.46
C GLN A 88 23.92 23.09 2.16
N LYS A 89 23.96 22.98 3.50
CA LYS A 89 23.03 22.11 4.25
C LYS A 89 21.56 22.51 4.03
N GLY A 90 21.29 23.80 3.83
CA GLY A 90 19.96 24.28 3.48
C GLY A 90 19.56 23.84 2.07
N GLN A 91 20.44 24.00 1.09
CA GLN A 91 20.21 23.48 -0.28
C GLN A 91 19.97 21.97 -0.26
N GLY A 92 20.82 21.19 0.42
CA GLY A 92 20.66 19.75 0.56
C GLY A 92 19.30 19.36 1.16
N ALA A 93 18.84 20.07 2.20
CA ALA A 93 17.51 19.85 2.78
C ALA A 93 16.36 20.13 1.78
N TYR A 94 16.51 21.16 0.94
CA TYR A 94 15.52 21.48 -0.11
C TYR A 94 15.35 20.34 -1.11
N PHE A 95 16.44 19.71 -1.54
CA PHE A 95 16.40 18.65 -2.55
C PHE A 95 16.05 17.28 -1.97
N SER A 96 16.62 16.92 -0.81
CA SER A 96 16.46 15.61 -0.17
C SER A 96 15.11 15.42 0.56
N SER A 97 14.67 16.46 1.26
CA SER A 97 13.49 16.40 2.14
C SER A 97 12.31 17.16 1.56
N GLY A 98 12.57 18.33 0.98
CA GLY A 98 11.57 19.21 0.38
C GLY A 98 11.51 20.59 1.05
N SER A 99 10.54 21.39 0.64
CA SER A 99 10.35 22.75 1.15
C SER A 99 8.90 23.20 1.02
N ARG A 100 8.61 24.38 1.56
CA ARG A 100 7.40 25.15 1.23
C ARG A 100 7.31 25.37 -0.30
N PRO A 101 6.09 25.54 -0.86
CA PRO A 101 5.93 25.85 -2.28
C PRO A 101 6.65 27.15 -2.67
N ASN A 102 6.97 27.29 -3.95
CA ASN A 102 7.57 28.50 -4.53
C ASN A 102 8.88 28.94 -3.87
N GLN A 103 9.74 27.96 -3.54
CA GLN A 103 11.08 28.17 -3.01
C GLN A 103 12.11 27.54 -3.95
N THR A 104 13.34 28.05 -3.90
CA THR A 104 14.50 27.49 -4.61
C THR A 104 15.49 26.89 -3.61
N GLY A 105 16.43 26.09 -4.09
CA GLY A 105 17.55 25.62 -3.25
C GLY A 105 18.29 26.79 -2.60
N HIS A 106 18.56 27.85 -3.39
CA HIS A 106 19.19 29.08 -2.93
C HIS A 106 18.39 29.79 -1.84
N SER A 107 17.10 30.07 -2.06
CA SER A 107 16.27 30.79 -1.07
C SER A 107 16.15 30.01 0.24
N TRP A 108 16.10 28.68 0.16
CA TRP A 108 16.07 27.80 1.33
C TRP A 108 17.42 27.75 2.06
N GLY A 109 18.52 27.76 1.30
CA GLY A 109 19.89 27.88 1.80
C GLY A 109 20.10 29.16 2.58
N TYR A 110 19.77 30.31 1.99
CA TYR A 110 19.92 31.63 2.64
C TYR A 110 19.08 31.72 3.91
N ALA A 111 17.84 31.23 3.88
CA ALA A 111 16.98 31.21 5.07
C ALA A 111 17.53 30.34 6.20
N ARG A 112 18.13 29.17 5.88
CA ARG A 112 18.77 28.31 6.89
C ARG A 112 20.01 28.98 7.49
N MET A 113 20.89 29.51 6.64
CA MET A 113 22.10 30.22 7.08
C MET A 113 21.73 31.41 7.97
N ALA A 114 20.76 32.24 7.54
CA ALA A 114 20.26 33.36 8.32
C ALA A 114 19.67 32.90 9.67
N SER A 115 18.91 31.80 9.68
CA SER A 115 18.38 31.21 10.92
C SER A 115 19.51 30.73 11.84
N ALA A 116 20.61 30.21 11.30
CA ALA A 116 21.74 29.72 12.07
C ALA A 116 22.51 30.86 12.76
N ILE A 117 22.74 31.97 12.06
CA ILE A 117 23.49 33.11 12.62
C ILE A 117 22.62 34.05 13.50
N THR A 118 21.29 34.00 13.37
CA THR A 118 20.36 34.85 14.16
C THR A 118 19.71 34.15 15.37
N GLY A 119 20.17 32.94 15.73
CA GLY A 119 19.70 32.20 16.90
C GLY A 119 18.39 31.44 16.71
N GLY A 120 18.01 31.12 15.47
CA GLY A 120 16.85 30.26 15.18
C GLY A 120 17.15 28.77 15.39
N LYS A 121 16.19 27.91 15.03
CA LYS A 121 16.33 26.44 15.17
C LYS A 121 17.52 25.87 14.41
N ALA A 122 17.89 26.46 13.26
CA ALA A 122 19.08 26.04 12.53
C ALA A 122 20.37 26.29 13.32
N SER A 123 20.37 27.26 14.24
CA SER A 123 21.51 27.58 15.09
C SER A 123 21.83 26.44 16.06
N ALA A 124 20.80 25.80 16.63
CA ALA A 124 20.95 24.63 17.47
C ALA A 124 21.41 23.39 16.67
N VAL A 125 20.82 23.17 15.48
CA VAL A 125 21.16 22.02 14.62
C VAL A 125 22.57 22.13 14.02
N ASP A 126 22.99 23.34 13.66
CA ASP A 126 24.29 23.62 13.05
C ASP A 126 25.31 24.15 14.07
N PHE A 127 25.06 23.93 15.38
CA PHE A 127 25.91 24.43 16.47
C PHE A 127 27.37 24.02 16.32
N LYS A 128 27.65 22.78 15.87
CA LYS A 128 29.03 22.32 15.61
C LYS A 128 29.73 23.20 14.56
N ILE A 129 29.04 23.53 13.47
CA ILE A 129 29.57 24.39 12.41
C ILE A 129 29.84 25.80 12.97
N ILE A 130 28.93 26.33 13.79
CA ILE A 130 29.10 27.65 14.42
C ILE A 130 30.27 27.62 15.42
N LYS A 131 30.42 26.57 16.22
CA LYS A 131 31.51 26.41 17.20
C LYS A 131 32.89 26.40 16.53
N GLU A 132 33.02 25.70 15.41
CA GLU A 132 34.29 25.58 14.68
C GLU A 132 34.62 26.81 13.83
N ASN A 133 33.61 27.58 13.39
CA ASN A 133 33.79 28.61 12.38
C ASN A 133 33.49 30.03 12.85
N CYS A 134 32.93 30.25 14.05
CA CYS A 134 32.63 31.59 14.55
C CYS A 134 33.41 31.88 15.83
N LYS A 135 33.85 33.14 16.01
CA LYS A 135 34.54 33.58 17.23
C LYS A 135 33.63 33.40 18.46
N LYS A 136 34.19 33.01 19.61
CA LYS A 136 33.44 32.78 20.86
C LYS A 136 32.68 34.04 21.33
N ASN A 137 33.22 35.23 21.09
CA ASN A 137 32.59 36.51 21.41
C ASN A 137 31.54 36.98 20.36
N SER A 138 31.38 36.26 19.24
CA SER A 138 30.43 36.63 18.19
C SER A 138 28.97 36.53 18.65
N ARG A 139 28.12 37.44 18.16
CA ARG A 139 26.66 37.39 18.41
C ARG A 139 26.06 36.07 17.93
N ALA A 140 26.53 35.55 16.78
CA ALA A 140 26.10 34.26 16.25
C ALA A 140 26.40 33.10 17.22
N TYR A 141 27.61 33.04 17.78
CA TYR A 141 28.00 31.99 18.75
C TYR A 141 27.22 32.10 20.07
N LYS A 142 27.10 33.32 20.63
CA LYS A 142 26.32 33.57 21.85
C LYS A 142 24.85 33.15 21.66
N LEU A 143 24.24 33.52 20.53
CA LEU A 143 22.87 33.12 20.19
C LEU A 143 22.74 31.61 19.95
N ALA A 144 23.74 30.97 19.36
CA ALA A 144 23.75 29.52 19.13
C ALA A 144 23.80 28.73 20.44
N LYS A 145 24.58 29.18 21.43
CA LYS A 145 24.58 28.60 22.78
C LYS A 145 23.18 28.68 23.42
N LYS A 146 22.54 29.85 23.36
CA LYS A 146 21.15 30.04 23.86
C LYS A 146 20.18 29.12 23.11
N ALA A 147 20.25 29.10 21.78
CA ALA A 147 19.40 28.26 20.94
C ALA A 147 19.55 26.75 21.24
N ARG A 148 20.75 26.28 21.59
CA ARG A 148 20.99 24.87 21.98
C ARG A 148 20.29 24.51 23.29
N LYS A 149 20.24 25.44 24.26
CA LYS A 149 19.47 25.27 25.50
C LYS A 149 17.95 25.27 25.20
N THR A 150 17.46 26.25 24.44
CA THR A 150 16.03 26.40 24.14
C THR A 150 15.45 25.29 23.26
N TYR A 151 16.17 24.88 22.21
CA TYR A 151 15.64 23.97 21.19
C TYR A 151 16.18 22.54 21.27
N LYS A 152 17.11 22.25 22.20
CA LYS A 152 17.87 20.98 22.27
C LYS A 152 18.42 20.60 20.87
N LYS A 153 18.33 19.33 20.44
CA LYS A 153 18.68 18.87 19.08
C LYS A 153 17.62 19.20 18.00
N GLY A 154 16.62 20.04 18.28
CA GLY A 154 15.65 20.52 17.29
C GLY A 154 14.47 19.59 16.98
N MET A 155 14.11 18.67 17.88
CA MET A 155 13.08 17.65 17.68
C MET A 155 11.71 18.06 18.25
N LYS A 156 10.99 18.99 17.59
CA LYS A 156 9.53 19.15 17.84
C LYS A 156 8.78 18.37 16.77
N ARG A 157 7.85 17.49 17.16
CA ARG A 157 6.99 16.74 16.23
C ARG A 157 6.22 17.74 15.36
N VAL A 158 6.39 17.66 14.04
CA VAL A 158 5.67 18.51 13.08
C VAL A 158 4.57 17.68 12.43
N LYS A 159 3.36 18.24 12.34
CA LYS A 159 2.23 17.61 11.63
C LYS A 159 2.66 17.16 10.23
N GLN A 160 2.49 15.87 9.95
CA GLN A 160 2.87 15.24 8.69
C GLN A 160 1.65 15.06 7.79
N VAL A 161 1.88 15.11 6.48
CA VAL A 161 0.91 14.72 5.45
C VAL A 161 1.48 13.59 4.60
N LYS A 162 0.61 12.63 4.27
CA LYS A 162 0.94 11.57 3.32
C LYS A 162 0.94 12.17 1.91
N ILE A 163 2.05 12.06 1.21
CA ILE A 163 2.17 12.44 -0.20
C ILE A 163 2.26 11.20 -1.07
N GLY A 164 1.38 11.15 -2.08
CA GLY A 164 1.06 9.93 -2.80
C GLY A 164 -0.18 9.27 -2.25
N GLY A 165 -1.30 9.47 -2.94
CA GLY A 165 -2.53 8.72 -2.71
C GLY A 165 -2.46 7.32 -3.31
N LYS A 166 -3.44 6.49 -2.94
CA LYS A 166 -3.82 5.32 -3.74
C LYS A 166 -4.05 5.80 -5.18
N TRP A 167 -3.59 5.05 -6.16
CA TRP A 167 -3.90 5.36 -7.55
C TRP A 167 -5.41 5.52 -7.72
N THR A 168 -5.82 6.59 -8.39
CA THR A 168 -7.23 6.81 -8.69
C THR A 168 -7.74 5.66 -9.56
N LYS A 169 -9.02 5.31 -9.46
CA LYS A 169 -9.63 4.28 -10.34
C LYS A 169 -9.37 4.58 -11.83
N LYS A 170 -9.46 5.87 -12.21
CA LYS A 170 -9.12 6.38 -13.56
C LYS A 170 -7.66 6.11 -13.95
N TYR A 171 -6.70 6.40 -13.06
CA TYR A 171 -5.29 6.12 -13.35
C TYR A 171 -5.00 4.62 -13.44
N LYS A 172 -5.59 3.80 -12.55
CA LYS A 172 -5.47 2.33 -12.61
C LYS A 172 -5.99 1.78 -13.94
N LYS A 173 -7.14 2.27 -14.42
CA LYS A 173 -7.72 1.89 -15.73
C LYS A 173 -6.83 2.32 -16.91
N LYS A 174 -6.06 3.41 -16.79
CA LYS A 174 -5.20 3.93 -17.86
C LYS A 174 -3.84 3.22 -17.99
N ILE A 175 -3.48 2.31 -17.09
CA ILE A 175 -2.17 1.64 -17.14
C ILE A 175 -2.19 0.60 -18.27
N ASN A 176 -1.27 0.76 -19.23
CA ASN A 176 -1.04 -0.25 -20.26
C ASN A 176 -0.23 -1.41 -19.65
N CYS A 177 -0.88 -2.56 -19.46
CA CYS A 177 -0.23 -3.75 -18.91
C CYS A 177 0.58 -4.57 -19.91
N LYS A 178 0.48 -4.28 -21.22
CA LYS A 178 1.42 -4.81 -22.22
C LYS A 178 2.79 -4.13 -22.11
N ASN A 179 2.85 -2.90 -21.61
CA ASN A 179 4.11 -2.18 -21.36
C ASN A 179 4.08 -1.34 -20.06
N PRO A 180 4.19 -1.99 -18.88
CA PRO A 180 4.09 -1.31 -17.59
C PRO A 180 5.33 -0.47 -17.25
N LYS A 181 5.12 0.82 -16.99
CA LYS A 181 6.18 1.77 -16.62
C LYS A 181 6.59 1.64 -15.15
N GLY A 182 7.68 0.89 -14.93
CA GLY A 182 8.36 0.75 -13.64
C GLY A 182 7.70 -0.24 -12.66
N PHE A 183 8.40 -0.52 -11.55
CA PHE A 183 8.04 -1.58 -10.60
C PHE A 183 6.58 -1.56 -10.13
N SER A 184 6.03 -0.39 -9.79
CA SER A 184 4.65 -0.31 -9.29
C SER A 184 3.60 -0.62 -10.36
N GLN A 185 3.84 -0.28 -11.63
CA GLN A 185 2.92 -0.67 -12.72
C GLN A 185 3.08 -2.15 -13.05
N LYS A 186 4.32 -2.66 -13.05
CA LYS A 186 4.61 -4.10 -13.19
C LYS A 186 3.85 -4.90 -12.13
N GLN A 187 3.94 -4.52 -10.85
CA GLN A 187 3.17 -5.17 -9.79
C GLN A 187 1.65 -4.99 -9.93
N HIS A 188 1.15 -3.83 -10.37
CA HIS A 188 -0.29 -3.67 -10.60
C HIS A 188 -0.80 -4.50 -11.77
N CYS A 189 0.00 -4.71 -12.80
CA CYS A 189 -0.35 -5.56 -13.92
C CYS A 189 -0.24 -7.05 -13.54
N ASN A 190 0.77 -7.43 -12.75
CA ASN A 190 0.95 -8.80 -12.29
C ASN A 190 -0.08 -9.21 -11.21
N TYR A 191 -0.53 -8.27 -10.35
CA TYR A 191 -1.33 -8.59 -9.16
C TYR A 191 -2.58 -7.73 -8.96
N GLY A 192 -2.72 -6.64 -9.70
CA GLY A 192 -3.59 -5.53 -9.33
C GLY A 192 -4.97 -5.49 -9.96
N ARG A 193 -5.34 -6.47 -10.79
CA ARG A 193 -6.69 -6.51 -11.38
C ARG A 193 -7.11 -7.83 -12.05
N VAL A 194 -6.66 -8.97 -11.54
CA VAL A 194 -7.28 -10.24 -11.96
C VAL A 194 -8.34 -10.55 -10.91
N THR A 195 -9.62 -10.29 -11.21
CA THR A 195 -10.69 -11.13 -10.64
C THR A 195 -10.39 -12.51 -11.17
N ARG A 196 -9.66 -13.33 -10.39
CA ARG A 196 -9.44 -14.71 -10.78
C ARG A 196 -10.81 -15.34 -10.85
N LYS A 197 -11.12 -15.90 -12.02
CA LYS A 197 -12.31 -16.69 -12.23
C LYS A 197 -11.89 -18.13 -12.45
N ALA A 198 -12.70 -19.04 -11.97
CA ALA A 198 -12.61 -20.45 -12.31
C ALA A 198 -14.01 -20.99 -12.55
N LYS A 199 -14.08 -22.07 -13.31
CA LYS A 199 -15.32 -22.72 -13.70
C LYS A 199 -15.15 -24.23 -13.61
N ALA A 200 -16.18 -24.92 -13.16
CA ALA A 200 -16.28 -26.36 -13.22
C ALA A 200 -17.59 -26.72 -13.94
N THR A 201 -17.48 -27.48 -15.02
CA THR A 201 -18.63 -27.94 -15.82
C THR A 201 -18.86 -29.42 -15.53
N PHE A 202 -20.05 -29.76 -15.07
CA PHE A 202 -20.47 -31.13 -14.79
C PHE A 202 -21.21 -31.67 -16.01
N ASN A 203 -20.53 -32.51 -16.79
CA ASN A 203 -21.14 -33.23 -17.89
C ASN A 203 -22.23 -34.18 -17.35
N LYS A 204 -23.27 -34.45 -18.14
CA LYS A 204 -24.41 -35.27 -17.70
C LYS A 204 -23.93 -36.67 -17.29
N LYS A 205 -24.11 -37.01 -16.01
CA LYS A 205 -23.82 -38.32 -15.41
C LYS A 205 -24.86 -38.61 -14.33
N ASN A 206 -25.44 -39.80 -14.31
CA ASN A 206 -26.53 -40.17 -13.38
C ASN A 206 -27.69 -39.15 -13.39
N ASN A 207 -28.07 -38.65 -14.58
CA ASN A 207 -29.02 -37.55 -14.79
C ASN A 207 -28.65 -36.19 -14.17
N VAL A 208 -27.51 -36.08 -13.48
CA VAL A 208 -27.03 -34.83 -12.89
C VAL A 208 -26.11 -34.10 -13.87
N SER A 209 -26.34 -32.81 -14.09
CA SER A 209 -25.46 -31.91 -14.87
C SER A 209 -25.50 -30.52 -14.28
N GLY A 210 -24.52 -29.67 -14.61
CA GLY A 210 -24.51 -28.31 -14.09
C GLY A 210 -23.19 -27.56 -14.24
N GLU A 211 -23.15 -26.41 -13.60
CA GLU A 211 -22.02 -25.49 -13.64
C GLU A 211 -21.76 -24.87 -12.28
N VAL A 212 -20.49 -24.68 -11.95
CA VAL A 212 -20.05 -23.92 -10.78
C VAL A 212 -19.04 -22.86 -11.20
N LEU A 213 -19.35 -21.61 -10.87
CA LEU A 213 -18.50 -20.44 -11.10
C LEU A 213 -17.86 -19.99 -9.79
N PHE A 214 -16.55 -19.73 -9.85
CA PHE A 214 -15.77 -19.22 -8.73
C PHE A 214 -15.19 -17.85 -9.10
N GLU A 215 -15.42 -16.83 -8.28
CA GLU A 215 -14.91 -15.48 -8.51
C GLU A 215 -14.22 -14.93 -7.26
N GLU A 216 -12.96 -14.50 -7.39
CA GLU A 216 -12.23 -13.84 -6.31
C GLU A 216 -12.86 -12.46 -6.02
N VAL A 217 -13.49 -12.32 -4.85
CA VAL A 217 -14.12 -11.10 -4.34
C VAL A 217 -13.41 -10.58 -3.08
N LYS A 218 -13.72 -9.35 -2.65
CA LYS A 218 -13.04 -8.74 -1.48
C LYS A 218 -13.14 -9.57 -0.19
N LYS A 219 -14.21 -10.34 -0.01
CA LYS A 219 -14.51 -11.12 1.20
C LYS A 219 -14.14 -12.61 1.08
N GLY A 220 -13.53 -13.07 -0.01
CA GLY A 220 -13.23 -14.48 -0.25
C GLY A 220 -13.45 -14.88 -1.72
N VAL A 221 -13.91 -16.10 -1.96
CA VAL A 221 -14.33 -16.55 -3.29
C VAL A 221 -15.85 -16.66 -3.31
N LYS A 222 -16.51 -15.97 -4.24
CA LYS A 222 -17.93 -16.16 -4.51
C LYS A 222 -18.08 -17.44 -5.33
N VAL A 223 -18.88 -18.37 -4.84
CA VAL A 223 -19.24 -19.62 -5.51
C VAL A 223 -20.69 -19.48 -5.95
N THR A 224 -20.95 -19.62 -7.24
CA THR A 224 -22.30 -19.66 -7.82
C THR A 224 -22.48 -21.02 -8.47
N TYR A 225 -23.57 -21.71 -8.18
CA TYR A 225 -23.85 -23.04 -8.72
C TYR A 225 -25.24 -23.09 -9.36
N ASP A 226 -25.36 -23.90 -10.40
CA ASP A 226 -26.61 -24.24 -11.08
C ASP A 226 -26.53 -25.70 -11.51
N PHE A 227 -27.34 -26.56 -10.88
CA PHE A 227 -27.44 -27.98 -11.21
C PHE A 227 -28.86 -28.37 -11.61
N LYS A 228 -28.95 -29.37 -12.47
CA LYS A 228 -30.17 -30.05 -12.89
C LYS A 228 -30.08 -31.55 -12.57
N GLY A 229 -31.24 -32.16 -12.31
CA GLY A 229 -31.37 -33.62 -12.15
C GLY A 229 -31.10 -34.16 -10.75
N LEU A 230 -30.78 -33.31 -9.78
CA LEU A 230 -30.70 -33.70 -8.37
C LEU A 230 -32.12 -33.99 -7.81
N LYS A 231 -32.19 -34.91 -6.84
CA LYS A 231 -33.43 -35.14 -6.06
C LYS A 231 -33.71 -33.92 -5.18
N ASN A 232 -34.96 -33.72 -4.76
CA ASN A 232 -35.28 -32.65 -3.81
C ASN A 232 -34.59 -32.95 -2.46
N GLY A 233 -33.98 -31.93 -1.85
CA GLY A 233 -33.24 -32.11 -0.60
C GLY A 233 -31.91 -31.36 -0.54
N SER A 234 -31.11 -31.70 0.47
CA SER A 234 -29.76 -31.17 0.67
C SER A 234 -28.73 -32.18 0.17
N HIS A 235 -27.73 -31.70 -0.57
CA HIS A 235 -26.66 -32.51 -1.12
C HIS A 235 -25.31 -31.97 -0.68
N GLY A 236 -24.45 -32.83 -0.14
CA GLY A 236 -23.08 -32.48 0.23
C GLY A 236 -22.30 -31.94 -0.96
N PHE A 237 -21.46 -30.94 -0.74
CA PHE A 237 -20.80 -30.19 -1.80
C PHE A 237 -19.37 -29.83 -1.40
N HIS A 238 -18.40 -30.47 -2.05
CA HIS A 238 -17.01 -30.46 -1.59
C HIS A 238 -16.01 -30.29 -2.71
N VAL A 239 -14.91 -29.56 -2.43
CA VAL A 239 -13.70 -29.60 -3.25
C VAL A 239 -12.85 -30.77 -2.79
N HIS A 240 -12.51 -31.68 -3.70
CA HIS A 240 -11.63 -32.80 -3.45
C HIS A 240 -10.20 -32.52 -3.92
N GLU A 241 -9.23 -33.26 -3.40
CA GLU A 241 -7.81 -32.93 -3.59
C GLU A 241 -7.30 -33.12 -5.02
N LYS A 242 -7.73 -34.16 -5.75
CA LYS A 242 -7.25 -34.49 -7.10
C LYS A 242 -8.19 -33.94 -8.16
N GLY A 243 -7.65 -33.23 -9.15
CA GLY A 243 -8.38 -32.81 -10.35
C GLY A 243 -8.06 -33.63 -11.61
N ASN A 244 -7.16 -34.61 -11.53
CA ASN A 244 -7.03 -35.64 -12.57
C ASN A 244 -7.72 -36.91 -12.07
N PHE A 245 -8.89 -37.20 -12.63
CA PHE A 245 -9.73 -38.32 -12.21
C PHE A 245 -10.43 -39.01 -13.40
N ASN A 246 -10.09 -38.63 -14.64
CA ASN A 246 -10.61 -39.23 -15.89
C ASN A 246 -12.14 -39.46 -15.91
N GLY A 247 -12.93 -38.58 -15.30
CA GLY A 247 -14.40 -38.71 -15.22
C GLY A 247 -14.92 -39.69 -14.16
N ASP A 248 -14.04 -40.45 -13.51
CA ASP A 248 -14.38 -41.28 -12.35
C ASP A 248 -14.25 -40.47 -11.06
N CYS A 249 -15.38 -40.13 -10.46
CA CYS A 249 -15.43 -39.32 -9.26
C CYS A 249 -14.76 -39.98 -8.06
N ASN A 250 -14.60 -41.31 -8.03
CA ASN A 250 -13.94 -42.01 -6.93
C ASN A 250 -12.43 -41.71 -6.90
N LYS A 251 -11.80 -41.47 -8.05
CA LYS A 251 -10.38 -41.13 -8.18
C LYS A 251 -10.02 -39.70 -7.76
N ALA A 252 -11.01 -38.87 -7.41
CA ALA A 252 -10.80 -37.49 -6.95
C ALA A 252 -10.12 -37.39 -5.55
N GLY A 253 -9.96 -38.51 -4.84
CA GLY A 253 -9.34 -38.54 -3.51
C GLY A 253 -10.26 -38.02 -2.41
N SER A 254 -9.65 -37.59 -1.30
CA SER A 254 -10.35 -37.06 -0.12
C SER A 254 -10.72 -35.59 -0.29
N HIS A 255 -11.46 -35.04 0.68
CA HIS A 255 -11.72 -33.59 0.74
C HIS A 255 -10.41 -32.81 0.79
N PHE A 256 -10.35 -31.68 0.09
CA PHE A 256 -9.13 -30.87 0.05
C PHE A 256 -8.79 -30.28 1.43
N ASN A 257 -7.72 -30.80 2.06
CA ASN A 257 -7.36 -30.48 3.43
C ASN A 257 -5.86 -30.20 3.65
N PRO A 258 -5.31 -29.09 3.14
CA PRO A 258 -3.89 -28.73 3.32
C PRO A 258 -3.56 -28.27 4.76
N SER A 259 -4.54 -28.28 5.67
CA SER A 259 -4.40 -27.83 7.06
C SER A 259 -4.57 -28.96 8.08
N GLY A 260 -4.86 -30.20 7.65
CA GLY A 260 -5.00 -31.34 8.55
C GLY A 260 -6.13 -31.21 9.58
N HIS A 261 -7.16 -30.39 9.32
CA HIS A 261 -8.31 -30.31 10.23
C HIS A 261 -9.26 -31.50 10.02
N LYS A 262 -10.17 -31.74 10.97
CA LYS A 262 -11.33 -32.62 10.74
C LYS A 262 -12.38 -31.94 9.85
N HIS A 263 -13.24 -32.73 9.23
CA HIS A 263 -14.38 -32.24 8.47
C HIS A 263 -15.31 -31.41 9.36
N SER A 264 -15.81 -30.29 8.85
CA SER A 264 -16.86 -29.52 9.49
C SER A 264 -17.53 -28.55 8.52
N GLY A 265 -18.70 -28.03 8.89
CA GLY A 265 -19.45 -27.11 8.04
C GLY A 265 -18.72 -25.83 7.62
N ARG A 266 -19.17 -25.24 6.51
CA ARG A 266 -18.56 -24.05 5.86
C ARG A 266 -18.24 -22.88 6.80
N LYS A 267 -19.06 -22.65 7.84
CA LYS A 267 -18.90 -21.54 8.80
C LYS A 267 -17.85 -21.82 9.89
N SER A 268 -17.38 -23.06 10.03
CA SER A 268 -16.46 -23.47 11.10
C SER A 268 -15.04 -22.94 10.91
N ARG A 269 -14.40 -22.54 12.01
CA ARG A 269 -13.01 -22.04 12.02
C ARG A 269 -11.98 -23.15 11.74
N LYS A 270 -12.24 -24.37 12.21
CA LYS A 270 -11.49 -25.60 11.87
C LYS A 270 -12.41 -26.47 11.01
N ARG A 271 -12.03 -26.67 9.75
CA ARG A 271 -12.68 -27.52 8.73
C ARG A 271 -11.66 -27.83 7.64
N HIS A 272 -11.94 -28.80 6.77
CA HIS A 272 -11.19 -28.89 5.52
C HIS A 272 -11.38 -27.62 4.71
N ILE A 273 -10.42 -27.30 3.84
CA ILE A 273 -10.56 -26.15 2.95
C ILE A 273 -11.67 -26.41 1.92
N GLY A 274 -11.85 -27.68 1.52
CA GLY A 274 -12.88 -28.10 0.58
C GLY A 274 -14.30 -28.23 1.11
N ASP A 275 -14.56 -28.10 2.42
CA ASP A 275 -15.91 -28.34 2.97
C ASP A 275 -16.87 -27.17 2.70
N LEU A 276 -17.64 -27.17 1.61
CA LEU A 276 -18.54 -26.06 1.26
C LEU A 276 -19.96 -26.20 1.84
N GLY A 277 -20.23 -27.31 2.52
CA GLY A 277 -21.51 -27.66 3.15
C GLY A 277 -22.46 -28.26 2.12
N ASN A 278 -23.73 -27.82 2.15
CA ASN A 278 -24.76 -28.36 1.28
C ASN A 278 -25.19 -27.35 0.19
N VAL A 279 -25.55 -27.88 -0.98
CA VAL A 279 -26.46 -27.24 -1.94
C VAL A 279 -27.88 -27.75 -1.71
N ILE A 280 -28.89 -26.95 -2.04
CA ILE A 280 -30.30 -27.28 -1.79
C ILE A 280 -31.04 -27.34 -3.12
N THR A 281 -31.69 -28.47 -3.37
CA THR A 281 -32.58 -28.68 -4.51
C THR A 281 -34.02 -28.50 -4.07
N LYS A 282 -34.76 -27.61 -4.75
CA LYS A 282 -36.21 -27.47 -4.61
C LYS A 282 -36.84 -27.52 -5.99
N ASN A 283 -37.94 -28.27 -6.14
CA ASN A 283 -38.63 -28.45 -7.43
C ASN A 283 -37.67 -28.87 -8.56
N ARG A 284 -36.75 -29.81 -8.28
CA ARG A 284 -35.70 -30.29 -9.21
C ARG A 284 -34.72 -29.23 -9.74
N VAL A 285 -34.72 -28.02 -9.15
CA VAL A 285 -33.80 -26.93 -9.47
C VAL A 285 -32.86 -26.68 -8.30
N THR A 286 -31.56 -26.61 -8.59
CA THR A 286 -30.51 -26.41 -7.59
C THR A 286 -29.64 -25.22 -8.00
N ARG A 287 -30.10 -24.00 -7.68
CA ARG A 287 -29.38 -22.76 -8.00
C ARG A 287 -29.12 -21.94 -6.76
N GLY A 288 -27.91 -21.39 -6.64
CA GLY A 288 -27.59 -20.51 -5.52
C GLY A 288 -26.20 -19.90 -5.61
N SER A 289 -25.88 -19.05 -4.62
CA SER A 289 -24.52 -18.55 -4.46
C SER A 289 -24.17 -18.27 -3.00
N PHE A 290 -22.88 -18.35 -2.67
CA PHE A 290 -22.35 -17.99 -1.37
C PHE A 290 -20.91 -17.48 -1.48
N ILE A 291 -20.40 -16.86 -0.42
CA ILE A 291 -18.99 -16.46 -0.33
C ILE A 291 -18.28 -17.35 0.69
N ASP A 292 -17.21 -18.01 0.25
CA ASP A 292 -16.34 -18.78 1.10
C ASP A 292 -15.02 -18.03 1.38
N LYS A 293 -14.62 -17.98 2.65
CA LYS A 293 -13.44 -17.23 3.11
C LYS A 293 -12.16 -18.05 3.13
N LYS A 294 -12.25 -19.38 3.00
CA LYS A 294 -11.10 -20.30 3.17
C LYS A 294 -10.53 -20.79 1.84
N ILE A 295 -11.38 -21.12 0.88
CA ILE A 295 -10.91 -21.47 -0.46
C ILE A 295 -10.25 -20.27 -1.12
N SER A 296 -9.28 -20.53 -2.00
CA SER A 296 -8.62 -19.50 -2.79
C SER A 296 -8.40 -19.98 -4.21
N LEU A 297 -8.20 -19.04 -5.14
CA LEU A 297 -7.82 -19.33 -6.53
C LEU A 297 -6.31 -19.18 -6.75
N LYS A 298 -5.52 -19.26 -5.66
CA LYS A 298 -4.05 -19.16 -5.61
C LYS A 298 -3.50 -19.63 -4.26
N GLY A 299 -2.19 -19.83 -4.20
CA GLY A 299 -1.46 -20.09 -2.96
C GLY A 299 -1.83 -21.44 -2.32
N LYS A 300 -1.58 -21.58 -1.02
CA LYS A 300 -1.75 -22.85 -0.28
C LYS A 300 -3.17 -23.43 -0.38
N ASN A 301 -4.18 -22.57 -0.38
CA ASN A 301 -5.59 -22.98 -0.46
C ASN A 301 -6.14 -22.95 -1.89
N ASN A 302 -5.28 -23.01 -2.91
CA ASN A 302 -5.68 -23.00 -4.31
C ASN A 302 -6.58 -24.19 -4.65
N ILE A 303 -7.75 -23.92 -5.23
CA ILE A 303 -8.68 -24.93 -5.73
C ILE A 303 -8.64 -25.11 -7.26
N ILE A 304 -7.95 -24.22 -8.00
CA ILE A 304 -7.78 -24.40 -9.44
C ILE A 304 -6.92 -25.65 -9.69
N GLY A 305 -7.38 -26.52 -10.59
CA GLY A 305 -6.74 -27.81 -10.90
C GLY A 305 -7.17 -28.95 -9.99
N ARG A 306 -8.08 -28.70 -9.03
CA ARG A 306 -8.73 -29.71 -8.19
C ARG A 306 -10.09 -30.10 -8.77
N SER A 307 -10.84 -30.94 -8.06
CA SER A 307 -12.20 -31.31 -8.44
C SER A 307 -13.22 -30.80 -7.44
N ILE A 308 -14.46 -30.64 -7.91
CA ILE A 308 -15.61 -30.35 -7.06
C ILE A 308 -16.67 -31.42 -7.29
N ILE A 309 -17.30 -31.88 -6.21
CA ILE A 309 -18.22 -33.02 -6.19
C ILE A 309 -19.52 -32.60 -5.52
N VAL A 310 -20.64 -33.04 -6.10
CA VAL A 310 -21.96 -33.03 -5.46
C VAL A 310 -22.31 -34.47 -5.06
N HIS A 311 -22.75 -34.65 -3.83
CA HIS A 311 -23.03 -35.94 -3.23
C HIS A 311 -24.53 -36.26 -3.17
N ASP A 312 -24.85 -37.53 -2.93
CA ASP A 312 -26.23 -38.01 -2.90
C ASP A 312 -26.98 -37.53 -1.65
N LEU A 313 -26.34 -37.60 -0.48
CA LEU A 313 -26.94 -37.28 0.80
C LEU A 313 -26.50 -35.92 1.32
N LYS A 314 -27.21 -35.48 2.36
CA LYS A 314 -26.89 -34.28 3.12
C LYS A 314 -25.57 -34.47 3.87
N ASP A 315 -24.68 -33.50 3.73
CA ASP A 315 -23.52 -33.33 4.61
C ASP A 315 -24.01 -32.89 6.02
N ASP A 316 -23.72 -33.71 7.02
CA ASP A 316 -24.06 -33.48 8.43
C ASP A 316 -23.18 -32.42 9.13
N LEU A 317 -22.16 -31.90 8.44
CA LEU A 317 -21.27 -30.83 8.85
C LEU A 317 -20.33 -31.19 10.00
N GLY A 318 -20.05 -32.48 10.19
CA GLY A 318 -19.22 -32.98 11.28
C GLY A 318 -19.98 -33.10 12.60
N LYS A 319 -21.32 -33.16 12.55
CA LYS A 319 -22.20 -33.21 13.73
C LYS A 319 -22.83 -34.58 13.97
N GLY A 320 -22.57 -35.56 13.11
CA GLY A 320 -22.97 -36.95 13.31
C GLY A 320 -22.18 -37.59 14.45
N LYS A 321 -22.75 -38.64 15.04
CA LYS A 321 -22.16 -39.37 16.17
C LYS A 321 -21.13 -40.44 15.78
N ASN A 322 -20.80 -40.57 14.49
CA ASN A 322 -19.88 -41.58 13.97
C ASN A 322 -18.53 -40.97 13.52
N LYS A 323 -17.49 -41.82 13.38
CA LYS A 323 -16.16 -41.38 12.92
C LYS A 323 -16.20 -40.79 11.49
N GLU A 324 -17.13 -41.26 10.67
CA GLU A 324 -17.25 -40.85 9.26
C GLU A 324 -17.77 -39.42 9.10
N SER A 325 -18.59 -38.93 10.03
CA SER A 325 -19.02 -37.53 10.09
C SER A 325 -17.82 -36.58 10.10
N LEU A 326 -16.78 -36.89 10.88
CA LEU A 326 -15.58 -36.07 11.00
C LEU A 326 -14.61 -36.21 9.81
N LYS A 327 -14.92 -37.06 8.83
CA LYS A 327 -14.13 -37.26 7.60
C LYS A 327 -14.85 -36.74 6.36
N THR A 328 -16.11 -37.11 6.15
CA THR A 328 -16.86 -36.84 4.90
C THR A 328 -18.21 -36.18 5.12
N GLY A 329 -18.61 -35.99 6.39
CA GLY A 329 -19.94 -35.46 6.72
C GLY A 329 -21.08 -36.44 6.43
N ASN A 330 -20.79 -37.74 6.26
CA ASN A 330 -21.79 -38.76 5.89
C ASN A 330 -22.59 -38.43 4.61
N ALA A 331 -21.99 -37.69 3.67
CA ALA A 331 -22.68 -37.23 2.47
C ALA A 331 -22.98 -38.34 1.43
N GLY A 332 -22.50 -39.56 1.64
CA GLY A 332 -22.78 -40.71 0.77
C GLY A 332 -22.12 -40.63 -0.60
N ALA A 333 -22.76 -41.26 -1.60
CA ALA A 333 -22.21 -41.47 -2.93
C ALA A 333 -21.89 -40.17 -3.68
N ARG A 334 -20.91 -40.22 -4.59
CA ARG A 334 -20.47 -39.09 -5.43
C ARG A 334 -21.32 -39.06 -6.70
N LEU A 335 -22.40 -38.28 -6.72
CA LEU A 335 -23.34 -38.25 -7.85
C LEU A 335 -22.69 -37.77 -9.14
N ASN A 336 -21.93 -36.67 -9.07
CA ASN A 336 -21.19 -36.13 -10.21
C ASN A 336 -20.01 -35.27 -9.73
N CYS A 337 -19.01 -35.07 -10.59
CA CYS A 337 -17.78 -34.36 -10.31
C CYS A 337 -17.27 -33.60 -11.53
N ALA A 338 -16.56 -32.51 -11.29
CA ALA A 338 -15.97 -31.69 -12.34
C ALA A 338 -14.61 -31.13 -11.93
N LYS A 339 -13.70 -30.98 -12.90
CA LYS A 339 -12.42 -30.32 -12.70
C LYS A 339 -12.62 -28.80 -12.65
N ILE A 340 -11.99 -28.14 -11.69
CA ILE A 340 -12.03 -26.70 -11.53
C ILE A 340 -10.94 -26.09 -12.40
N LEU A 341 -11.35 -25.47 -13.51
CA LEU A 341 -10.46 -24.87 -14.49
C LEU A 341 -10.44 -23.35 -14.36
N LYS A 342 -9.31 -22.73 -14.68
CA LYS A 342 -9.19 -21.28 -14.75
C LYS A 342 -10.10 -20.77 -15.87
N SER A 343 -10.92 -19.76 -15.56
CA SER A 343 -11.81 -19.09 -16.51
C SER A 343 -11.24 -17.70 -16.84
N LYS A 344 -11.50 -17.22 -18.07
CA LYS A 344 -10.97 -15.94 -18.58
C LYS A 344 -11.64 -14.73 -17.94
#